data_AF-A0A2M7N1B7-F1
#
_entry.id   AF-A0A2M7N1B7-F1
#
_cell.length_a   1.000
_cell.length_b   1.000
_cell.length_c   1.000
_cell.angle_alpha   90.00
_cell.angle_beta   90.00
_cell.angle_gamma   90.00
#
_symmetry.space_group_name_H-M   'P 1'
#
loop_
_entity.id
_entity.type
_entity.pdbx_description
1 polymer ?
#
loop_
_entity_poly.entity_id
_entity_poly.type
_entity_poly.pdbx_seq_one_letter_code
_entity_poly.pdbx_strand_id
1 'polypeptide(L)'
;MSYQAVIRNSSDVLVTSTQIGMEINIRQGSPTGTVVYTETQTPTTNANGLVSIEIGGAGFSAINWGSDIYYIETKTAVVPPLTTYTITGVSQLLSVPYALHAKTAESITGAHYVGELYGGGVVFWVDQTGNHGLICSMIDNSTGLIWTTAAYQSTTVPGGALSDWDGQANTTAIVAQAGAGTTYAAGLCDVYTNVDYGTGVYSDWYLPSRGELNDLWNNIKAVQKALDSDGNPATTAIEKD
;
A
#
# COMPACT_ATOMS: atom_id res chain seq x y z
N MET A 1 6.31 -25.93 5.69
CA MET A 1 7.70 -26.08 5.21
C MET A 1 8.15 -27.51 5.46
N SER A 2 8.47 -28.27 4.42
CA SER A 2 8.99 -29.63 4.59
C SER A 2 10.42 -29.58 5.15
N TYR A 3 10.69 -30.37 6.19
CA TYR A 3 11.99 -30.45 6.85
C TYR A 3 12.40 -31.91 7.01
N GLN A 4 13.67 -32.20 6.69
CA GLN A 4 14.26 -33.51 6.83
C GLN A 4 15.57 -33.43 7.60
N ALA A 5 15.77 -34.38 8.52
CA ALA A 5 16.98 -34.46 9.32
C ALA A 5 17.36 -35.90 9.61
N VAL A 6 18.66 -36.17 9.66
CA VAL A 6 19.22 -37.45 10.12
C VAL A 6 19.62 -37.30 11.57
N ILE A 7 19.11 -38.17 12.44
CA ILE A 7 19.30 -38.08 13.89
C ILE A 7 20.40 -39.02 14.34
N ARG A 8 21.36 -38.45 15.07
CA ARG A 8 22.49 -39.17 15.67
C ARG A 8 22.55 -38.86 17.16
N ASN A 9 22.94 -39.84 17.96
CA ASN A 9 23.14 -39.65 19.40
C ASN A 9 24.54 -39.05 19.70
N SER A 10 24.86 -38.86 20.98
CA SER A 10 26.15 -38.31 21.44
C SER A 10 27.38 -39.14 21.07
N SER A 11 27.19 -40.40 20.68
CA SER A 11 28.25 -41.30 20.21
C SER A 11 28.33 -41.36 18.68
N ASP A 12 27.66 -40.44 17.98
CA ASP A 12 27.55 -40.36 16.51
C ASP A 12 26.84 -41.57 15.86
N VAL A 13 26.10 -42.35 16.65
CA VAL A 13 25.34 -43.52 16.16
C VAL A 13 23.94 -43.07 15.72
N LEU A 14 23.48 -43.59 14.58
CA LEU A 14 22.14 -43.32 14.06
C LEU A 14 21.06 -43.77 15.06
N VAL A 15 20.09 -42.90 15.30
CA VAL A 15 18.88 -43.23 16.06
C VAL A 15 17.84 -43.73 15.07
N THR A 16 17.69 -45.04 14.93
CA THR A 16 16.83 -45.66 13.90
C THR A 16 15.55 -46.23 14.49
N SER A 17 14.46 -46.23 13.72
CA SER A 17 13.16 -46.83 14.08
C SER A 17 12.65 -46.46 15.48
N THR A 18 12.95 -45.23 15.93
CA THR A 18 12.70 -44.78 17.31
C THR A 18 11.88 -43.50 17.29
N GLN A 19 10.88 -43.40 18.17
CA GLN A 19 10.14 -42.17 18.38
C GLN A 19 11.02 -41.15 19.09
N ILE A 20 11.05 -39.91 18.59
CA ILE A 20 11.83 -38.81 19.16
C ILE A 20 10.92 -37.63 19.46
N GLY A 21 11.33 -36.76 20.37
CA GLY A 21 10.71 -35.44 20.58
C GLY A 21 11.51 -34.39 19.84
N MET A 22 10.83 -33.48 19.15
CA MET A 22 11.44 -32.33 18.49
C MET A 22 10.75 -31.05 18.95
N GLU A 23 11.53 -30.02 19.28
CA GLU A 23 11.07 -28.64 19.42
C GLU A 23 11.73 -27.80 18.33
N ILE A 24 10.92 -27.07 17.58
CA ILE A 24 11.34 -26.22 16.48
C ILE A 24 11.05 -24.78 16.89
N ASN A 25 12.08 -23.95 16.93
CA ASN A 25 11.98 -22.53 17.23
C ASN A 25 12.41 -21.71 16.01
N ILE A 26 11.69 -20.62 15.73
CA ILE A 26 12.14 -19.57 14.80
C ILE A 26 12.67 -18.41 15.64
N ARG A 27 13.94 -18.05 15.44
CA ARG A 27 14.61 -16.94 16.12
C ARG A 27 14.80 -15.76 15.17
N GLN A 28 14.58 -14.56 15.67
CA GLN A 28 14.73 -13.30 14.93
C GLN A 28 16.09 -12.64 15.20
N GLY A 29 16.74 -12.10 14.16
CA GLY A 29 17.92 -11.25 14.21
C GLY A 29 19.25 -11.98 14.41
N SER A 30 19.30 -13.03 15.24
CA SER A 30 20.53 -13.80 15.47
C SER A 30 20.25 -15.25 15.89
N PRO A 31 21.25 -16.15 15.87
CA PRO A 31 21.13 -17.53 16.36
C PRO A 31 20.68 -17.65 17.83
N THR A 32 20.85 -16.59 18.62
CA THR A 32 20.44 -16.52 20.04
C THR A 32 19.36 -15.47 20.29
N GLY A 33 18.76 -14.93 19.22
CA GLY A 33 17.74 -13.89 19.30
C GLY A 33 16.40 -14.39 19.82
N THR A 34 15.42 -13.47 19.84
CA THR A 34 14.07 -13.72 20.35
C THR A 34 13.40 -14.84 19.57
N VAL A 35 12.79 -15.79 20.28
CA VAL A 35 11.94 -16.83 19.68
C VAL A 35 10.59 -16.21 19.33
N VAL A 36 10.26 -16.19 18.05
CA VAL A 36 9.00 -15.64 17.52
C VAL A 36 7.98 -16.72 17.17
N TYR A 37 8.42 -17.98 17.15
CA TYR A 37 7.57 -19.13 16.91
C TYR A 37 8.17 -20.39 17.53
N THR A 38 7.32 -21.22 18.11
CA THR A 38 7.67 -22.53 18.67
C THR A 38 6.63 -23.55 18.28
N GLU A 39 7.06 -24.73 17.84
CA GLU A 39 6.21 -25.91 17.73
C GLU A 39 6.94 -27.15 18.23
N THR A 40 6.18 -28.16 18.65
CA THR A 40 6.70 -29.45 19.08
C THR A 40 6.16 -30.57 18.21
N GLN A 41 7.00 -31.54 17.86
CA GLN A 41 6.62 -32.72 17.08
C GLN A 41 7.19 -34.00 17.69
N THR A 42 6.55 -35.15 17.42
CA THR A 42 7.01 -36.46 17.90
C THR A 42 7.16 -37.50 16.78
N PRO A 43 8.03 -37.26 15.78
CA PRO A 43 8.19 -38.17 14.64
C PRO A 43 8.90 -39.47 15.04
N THR A 44 8.85 -40.46 14.17
CA THR A 44 9.63 -41.70 14.28
C THR A 44 10.69 -41.74 13.18
N THR A 45 11.94 -42.02 13.55
CA THR A 45 13.03 -42.15 12.58
C THR A 45 12.89 -43.41 11.74
N ASN A 46 13.34 -43.39 10.48
CA ASN A 46 13.39 -44.58 9.64
C ASN A 46 14.68 -45.40 9.88
N ALA A 47 14.89 -46.45 9.07
CA ALA A 47 16.08 -47.32 9.16
C ALA A 47 17.41 -46.59 8.92
N ASN A 48 17.38 -45.41 8.27
CA ASN A 48 18.55 -44.56 8.04
C ASN A 48 18.67 -43.42 9.08
N GLY A 49 17.85 -43.45 10.14
CA GLY A 49 17.81 -42.40 11.16
C GLY A 49 17.18 -41.09 10.68
N LEU A 50 16.51 -41.11 9.52
CA LEU A 50 15.89 -39.93 8.91
C LEU A 50 14.50 -39.68 9.51
N VAL A 51 14.19 -38.42 9.79
CA VAL A 51 12.83 -37.91 10.03
C VAL A 51 12.42 -36.97 8.91
N SER A 52 11.12 -36.96 8.62
CA SER A 52 10.49 -36.02 7.68
C SER A 52 9.27 -35.43 8.37
N ILE A 53 9.26 -34.10 8.53
CA ILE A 53 8.20 -33.37 9.21
C ILE A 53 7.78 -32.15 8.38
N GLU A 54 6.59 -31.62 8.65
CA GLU A 54 6.16 -30.34 8.13
C GLU A 54 6.15 -29.32 9.25
N ILE A 55 6.92 -28.24 9.07
CA ILE A 55 6.98 -27.10 9.99
C ILE A 55 5.98 -26.05 9.52
N GLY A 56 5.12 -25.59 10.42
CA GLY A 56 4.15 -24.55 10.09
C GLY A 56 2.76 -24.73 10.72
N GLY A 57 2.71 -25.20 11.97
CA GLY A 57 1.49 -25.24 12.76
C GLY A 57 0.92 -23.86 13.16
N ALA A 58 0.12 -23.86 14.22
CA ALA A 58 -0.58 -22.67 14.69
C ALA A 58 0.39 -21.53 15.06
N GLY A 59 0.15 -20.33 14.52
CA GLY A 59 0.98 -19.15 14.75
C GLY A 59 2.11 -18.93 13.75
N PHE A 60 2.40 -19.90 12.87
CA PHE A 60 3.48 -19.77 11.89
C PHE A 60 3.21 -18.66 10.85
N SER A 61 1.93 -18.49 10.47
CA SER A 61 1.50 -17.44 9.53
C SER A 61 1.53 -16.03 10.13
N ALA A 62 1.64 -15.89 11.45
CA ALA A 62 1.70 -14.59 12.13
C ALA A 62 3.13 -14.02 12.21
N ILE A 63 4.14 -14.79 11.82
CA ILE A 63 5.55 -14.35 11.83
C ILE A 63 5.74 -13.26 10.76
N ASN A 64 6.24 -12.10 11.16
CA ASN A 64 6.56 -11.00 10.24
C ASN A 64 7.91 -11.22 9.54
N TRP A 65 7.95 -12.12 8.56
CA TRP A 65 9.17 -12.51 7.84
C TRP A 65 9.95 -11.37 7.16
N GLY A 66 9.34 -10.19 6.97
CA GLY A 66 9.97 -9.03 6.35
C GLY A 66 10.75 -8.12 7.31
N SER A 67 10.69 -8.38 8.62
CA SER A 67 11.25 -7.49 9.64
C SER A 67 12.75 -7.68 9.90
N ASP A 68 13.28 -8.89 9.72
CA ASP A 68 14.68 -9.20 10.05
C ASP A 68 15.16 -10.49 9.35
N ILE A 69 16.39 -10.92 9.66
CA ILE A 69 16.92 -12.25 9.37
C ILE A 69 16.34 -13.25 10.37
N TYR A 70 16.01 -14.46 9.90
CA TYR A 70 15.46 -15.52 10.73
C TYR A 70 16.38 -16.75 10.77
N TYR A 71 16.33 -17.45 11.89
CA TYR A 71 17.07 -18.68 12.14
C TYR A 71 16.09 -19.76 12.59
N ILE A 72 16.29 -20.98 12.12
CA ILE A 72 15.61 -22.18 12.63
C ILE A 72 16.52 -22.86 13.66
N GLU A 73 16.01 -23.00 14.87
CA GLU A 73 16.61 -23.82 15.92
C GLU A 73 15.80 -25.11 16.04
N THR A 74 16.49 -26.25 15.97
CA THR A 74 15.90 -27.56 16.22
C THR A 74 16.52 -28.17 17.47
N LYS A 75 15.66 -28.67 18.35
CA LYS A 75 16.04 -29.39 19.55
C LYS A 75 15.44 -30.78 19.50
N THR A 76 16.25 -31.80 19.77
CA THR A 76 15.84 -33.20 19.68
C THR A 76 16.08 -33.95 20.99
N ALA A 77 15.05 -34.65 21.44
CA ALA A 77 15.05 -35.55 22.59
C ALA A 77 14.90 -36.99 22.08
N VAL A 78 15.82 -37.87 22.47
CA VAL A 78 15.87 -39.27 22.01
C VAL A 78 15.60 -40.27 23.13
N VAL A 79 15.40 -39.78 24.36
CA VAL A 79 15.12 -40.61 25.55
C VAL A 79 13.75 -40.22 26.11
N PRO A 80 12.84 -41.18 26.37
CA PRO A 80 11.58 -40.91 27.06
C PRO A 80 11.82 -40.17 28.39
N PRO A 81 11.01 -39.15 28.74
CA PRO A 81 9.69 -38.80 28.19
C PRO A 81 9.72 -37.87 26.95
N LEU A 82 10.85 -37.76 26.23
CA LEU A 82 11.01 -36.97 25.01
C LEU A 82 10.87 -35.45 25.20
N THR A 83 11.04 -34.97 26.44
CA THR A 83 10.99 -33.54 26.81
C THR A 83 12.36 -32.98 27.18
N THR A 84 13.39 -33.83 27.31
CA THR A 84 14.77 -33.41 27.60
C THR A 84 15.59 -33.44 26.32
N TYR A 85 15.77 -32.26 25.73
CA TYR A 85 16.50 -32.11 24.47
C TYR A 85 18.00 -32.11 24.70
N THR A 86 18.70 -33.06 24.08
CA THR A 86 20.16 -33.21 24.21
C THR A 86 20.92 -32.87 22.93
N ILE A 87 20.22 -32.82 21.80
CA ILE A 87 20.77 -32.45 20.50
C ILE A 87 20.15 -31.13 20.09
N THR A 88 20.96 -30.11 19.78
CA THR A 88 20.48 -28.81 19.32
C THR A 88 21.25 -28.38 18.07
N GLY A 89 20.54 -27.84 17.08
CA GLY A 89 21.13 -27.23 15.90
C GLY A 89 20.46 -25.89 15.61
N VAL A 90 21.24 -24.90 15.16
CA VAL A 90 20.71 -23.61 14.69
C VAL A 90 21.23 -23.36 13.29
N SER A 91 20.36 -22.94 12.38
CA SER A 91 20.71 -22.62 10.99
C SER A 91 19.94 -21.39 10.53
N GLN A 92 20.57 -20.56 9.71
CA GLN A 92 19.91 -19.39 9.14
C GLN A 92 18.89 -19.83 8.07
N LEU A 93 17.70 -19.25 8.11
CA LEU A 93 16.73 -19.35 7.03
C LEU A 93 17.14 -18.36 5.95
N LEU A 94 17.74 -18.86 4.87
CA LEU A 94 18.01 -18.07 3.68
C LEU A 94 16.70 -17.96 2.90
N SER A 95 16.13 -16.76 2.83
CA SER A 95 14.93 -16.49 2.04
C SER A 95 15.18 -16.92 0.59
N VAL A 96 14.38 -17.86 0.10
CA VAL A 96 14.25 -18.12 -1.34
C VAL A 96 13.58 -16.87 -1.95
N PRO A 97 13.94 -16.43 -3.17
CA PRO A 97 13.47 -15.19 -3.80
C PRO A 97 11.96 -14.88 -3.71
N TYR A 98 11.11 -15.88 -3.50
CA TYR A 98 9.66 -15.74 -3.33
C TYR A 98 9.24 -14.81 -2.16
N ALA A 99 9.96 -14.82 -1.03
CA ALA A 99 9.67 -13.92 0.09
C ALA A 99 10.10 -12.46 -0.20
N LEU A 100 11.13 -12.27 -1.05
CA LEU A 100 11.57 -10.94 -1.46
C LEU A 100 10.59 -10.32 -2.47
N HIS A 101 10.06 -11.13 -3.40
CA HIS A 101 9.05 -10.68 -4.36
C HIS A 101 7.70 -10.33 -3.73
N ALA A 102 7.34 -10.95 -2.60
CA ALA A 102 6.11 -10.60 -1.86
C ALA A 102 6.13 -9.14 -1.34
N LYS A 103 7.29 -8.64 -0.91
CA LYS A 103 7.46 -7.22 -0.51
C LYS A 103 7.37 -6.26 -1.69
N THR A 104 7.78 -6.68 -2.88
CA THR A 104 7.62 -5.87 -4.11
C THR A 104 6.15 -5.80 -4.54
N ALA A 105 5.37 -6.87 -4.33
CA ALA A 105 3.93 -6.88 -4.61
C ALA A 105 3.12 -6.00 -3.63
N GLU A 106 3.58 -5.86 -2.37
CA GLU A 106 3.02 -4.90 -1.39
C GLU A 106 3.29 -3.43 -1.76
N SER A 107 4.24 -3.14 -2.66
CA SER A 107 4.49 -1.76 -3.13
C SER A 107 3.49 -1.27 -4.18
N ILE A 108 2.54 -2.12 -4.62
CA ILE A 108 1.48 -1.74 -5.56
C ILE A 108 0.24 -1.19 -4.83
N THR A 109 0.10 -1.37 -3.52
CA THR A 109 -1.08 -0.94 -2.75
C THR A 109 -1.03 0.52 -2.27
N GLY A 110 -0.01 1.29 -2.65
CA GLY A 110 0.14 2.70 -2.27
C GLY A 110 0.20 3.69 -3.43
N ALA A 111 0.09 3.24 -4.68
CA ALA A 111 0.11 4.13 -5.84
C ALA A 111 -1.31 4.51 -6.24
N HIS A 112 -1.60 5.82 -6.25
CA HIS A 112 -2.83 6.35 -6.79
C HIS A 112 -2.92 6.10 -8.30
N TYR A 113 -4.14 6.00 -8.82
CA TYR A 113 -4.38 5.76 -10.24
C TYR A 113 -5.51 6.62 -10.81
N VAL A 114 -5.47 6.85 -12.13
CA VAL A 114 -6.50 7.62 -12.83
C VAL A 114 -7.86 6.91 -12.77
N GLY A 115 -8.89 7.63 -12.33
CA GLY A 115 -10.25 7.12 -12.08
C GLY A 115 -10.48 6.62 -10.66
N GLU A 116 -9.51 6.78 -9.75
CA GLU A 116 -9.68 6.51 -8.33
C GLU A 116 -10.53 7.59 -7.65
N LEU A 117 -11.42 7.17 -6.75
CA LEU A 117 -12.15 8.07 -5.85
C LEU A 117 -11.27 8.36 -4.63
N TYR A 118 -10.69 9.56 -4.57
CA TYR A 118 -9.74 9.94 -3.53
C TYR A 118 -9.71 11.47 -3.35
N GLY A 119 -9.36 11.93 -2.15
CA GLY A 119 -9.09 13.35 -1.88
C GLY A 119 -10.29 14.28 -2.17
N GLY A 120 -11.51 13.86 -1.83
CA GLY A 120 -12.73 14.64 -2.10
C GLY A 120 -13.22 14.61 -3.55
N GLY A 121 -12.55 13.87 -4.44
CA GLY A 121 -12.78 13.93 -5.87
C GLY A 121 -12.41 12.66 -6.64
N VAL A 122 -12.18 12.84 -7.94
CA VAL A 122 -11.69 11.78 -8.83
C VAL A 122 -10.29 12.14 -9.31
N VAL A 123 -9.35 11.22 -9.14
CA VAL A 123 -7.98 11.37 -9.64
C VAL A 123 -8.00 11.32 -11.18
N PHE A 124 -7.54 12.37 -11.85
CA PHE A 124 -7.49 12.42 -13.32
C PHE A 124 -6.07 12.44 -13.90
N TRP A 125 -5.06 12.67 -13.06
CA TRP A 125 -3.65 12.60 -13.42
C TRP A 125 -2.83 12.10 -12.23
N VAL A 126 -1.79 11.30 -12.49
CA VAL A 126 -0.81 10.85 -11.50
C VAL A 126 0.59 10.90 -12.08
N ASP A 127 1.58 11.22 -11.26
CA ASP A 127 2.98 11.18 -11.65
C ASP A 127 3.48 9.73 -11.78
N GLN A 128 4.70 9.55 -12.28
CA GLN A 128 5.31 8.22 -12.45
C GLN A 128 5.54 7.47 -11.13
N THR A 129 5.50 8.17 -9.99
CA THR A 129 5.66 7.58 -8.67
C THR A 129 4.34 7.09 -8.09
N GLY A 130 3.20 7.57 -8.62
CA GLY A 130 1.86 7.29 -8.11
C GLY A 130 1.54 8.00 -6.79
N ASN A 131 2.39 8.92 -6.32
CA ASN A 131 2.21 9.58 -5.02
C ASN A 131 1.71 11.03 -5.14
N HIS A 132 1.84 11.63 -6.32
CA HIS A 132 1.29 12.97 -6.61
C HIS A 132 0.36 12.88 -7.79
N GLY A 133 -0.71 13.66 -7.75
CA GLY A 133 -1.74 13.64 -8.77
C GLY A 133 -2.57 14.91 -8.77
N LEU A 134 -3.48 14.97 -9.74
CA LEU A 134 -4.49 16.00 -9.82
C LEU A 134 -5.87 15.36 -9.67
N ILE A 135 -6.73 16.05 -8.91
CA ILE A 135 -8.05 15.57 -8.53
C ILE A 135 -9.08 16.60 -8.99
N CYS A 136 -10.15 16.14 -9.64
CA CYS A 136 -11.28 16.98 -9.99
C CYS A 136 -12.44 16.75 -9.02
N SER A 137 -13.24 17.80 -8.78
CA SER A 137 -14.44 17.71 -7.96
C SER A 137 -15.42 16.68 -8.53
N MET A 138 -16.16 15.99 -7.67
CA MET A 138 -17.18 15.02 -8.07
C MET A 138 -18.47 15.66 -8.59
N ILE A 139 -18.55 16.98 -8.54
CA ILE A 139 -19.68 17.78 -9.04
C ILE A 139 -19.17 18.95 -9.86
N ASP A 140 -20.00 19.39 -10.81
CA ASP A 140 -19.84 20.69 -11.43
C ASP A 140 -20.31 21.78 -10.47
N ASN A 141 -19.36 22.64 -10.06
CA ASN A 141 -19.62 23.74 -9.14
C ASN A 141 -20.31 24.94 -9.83
N SER A 142 -20.27 25.03 -11.16
CA SER A 142 -20.91 26.11 -11.93
C SER A 142 -20.90 25.84 -13.45
N THR A 143 -22.05 25.99 -14.09
CA THR A 143 -22.21 25.85 -15.55
C THR A 143 -22.04 27.15 -16.36
N GLY A 144 -21.64 28.27 -15.75
CA GLY A 144 -21.67 29.56 -16.46
C GLY A 144 -20.82 30.71 -15.93
N LEU A 145 -19.90 30.44 -15.00
CA LEU A 145 -19.00 31.47 -14.50
C LEU A 145 -17.81 31.69 -15.45
N ILE A 146 -17.51 32.96 -15.71
CA ILE A 146 -16.28 33.38 -16.37
C ILE A 146 -15.08 33.30 -15.41
N TRP A 147 -13.87 33.22 -15.96
CA TRP A 147 -12.63 32.98 -15.18
C TRP A 147 -12.33 34.05 -14.11
N THR A 148 -12.81 35.30 -14.29
CA THR A 148 -12.67 36.44 -13.36
C THR A 148 -13.95 37.27 -13.32
N THR A 149 -14.00 38.33 -12.52
CA THR A 149 -15.13 39.27 -12.51
C THR A 149 -15.22 40.08 -13.81
N ALA A 150 -16.41 40.58 -14.14
CA ALA A 150 -16.65 41.29 -15.39
C ALA A 150 -15.70 42.48 -15.63
N ALA A 151 -15.22 43.12 -14.55
CA ALA A 151 -14.32 44.27 -14.59
C ALA A 151 -12.90 43.94 -15.11
N TYR A 152 -12.45 42.70 -14.96
CA TYR A 152 -11.04 42.32 -15.22
C TYR A 152 -10.85 41.40 -16.43
N GLN A 153 -11.90 41.10 -17.20
CA GLN A 153 -11.84 40.18 -18.35
C GLN A 153 -10.87 40.60 -19.45
N SER A 154 -10.62 41.92 -19.60
CA SER A 154 -9.72 42.47 -20.62
C SER A 154 -8.50 43.17 -20.02
N THR A 155 -8.26 42.98 -18.72
CA THR A 155 -7.09 43.54 -18.03
C THR A 155 -6.08 42.45 -17.76
N THR A 156 -4.80 42.74 -17.97
CA THR A 156 -3.73 41.82 -17.57
C THR A 156 -3.70 41.65 -16.05
N VAL A 157 -3.60 40.41 -15.58
CA VAL A 157 -3.39 40.09 -14.17
C VAL A 157 -1.96 40.52 -13.79
N PRO A 158 -1.75 41.38 -12.77
CA PRO A 158 -0.41 41.76 -12.32
C PRO A 158 0.42 40.54 -11.92
N GLY A 159 1.65 40.42 -12.43
CA GLY A 159 2.49 39.23 -12.23
C GLY A 159 2.15 38.03 -13.12
N GLY A 160 0.99 38.07 -13.80
CA GLY A 160 0.51 37.06 -14.74
C GLY A 160 -0.15 35.86 -14.05
N ALA A 161 -1.22 35.37 -14.67
CA ALA A 161 -1.80 34.05 -14.43
C ALA A 161 -1.55 33.19 -15.67
N LEU A 162 -0.27 33.02 -16.02
CA LEU A 162 0.18 32.52 -17.31
C LEU A 162 0.79 31.11 -17.24
N SER A 163 0.78 30.47 -16.07
CA SER A 163 1.31 29.12 -15.96
C SER A 163 0.43 28.15 -16.73
N ASP A 164 1.04 27.32 -17.57
CA ASP A 164 0.32 26.27 -18.29
C ASP A 164 0.10 25.01 -17.45
N TRP A 165 0.72 24.90 -16.27
CA TRP A 165 0.71 23.69 -15.44
C TRP A 165 0.53 23.95 -13.94
N ASP A 166 0.30 25.20 -13.53
CA ASP A 166 0.12 25.59 -12.11
C ASP A 166 -1.14 26.45 -11.98
N GLY A 167 -2.30 25.77 -11.98
CA GLY A 167 -3.60 26.42 -11.82
C GLY A 167 -3.77 27.08 -10.46
N GLN A 168 -3.11 26.58 -9.41
CA GLN A 168 -3.15 27.17 -8.08
C GLN A 168 -2.52 28.56 -8.07
N ALA A 169 -1.32 28.71 -8.64
CA ALA A 169 -0.65 30.01 -8.76
C ALA A 169 -1.47 30.98 -9.61
N ASN A 170 -2.04 30.51 -10.72
CA ASN A 170 -2.92 31.31 -11.57
C ASN A 170 -4.16 31.77 -10.81
N THR A 171 -4.85 30.87 -10.12
CA THR A 171 -6.05 31.15 -9.32
C THR A 171 -5.74 32.21 -8.26
N THR A 172 -4.64 32.03 -7.53
CA THR A 172 -4.18 32.98 -6.50
C THR A 172 -3.96 34.38 -7.09
N ALA A 173 -3.33 34.48 -8.26
CA ALA A 173 -3.10 35.77 -8.92
C ALA A 173 -4.40 36.44 -9.40
N ILE A 174 -5.33 35.65 -9.93
CA ILE A 174 -6.65 36.14 -10.37
C ILE A 174 -7.45 36.65 -9.17
N VAL A 175 -7.51 35.88 -8.09
CA VAL A 175 -8.21 36.25 -6.85
C VAL A 175 -7.59 37.48 -6.19
N ALA A 176 -6.26 37.63 -6.23
CA ALA A 176 -5.59 38.82 -5.74
C ALA A 176 -6.00 40.10 -6.49
N GLN A 177 -6.28 40.00 -7.79
CA GLN A 177 -6.78 41.13 -8.59
C GLN A 177 -8.30 41.34 -8.42
N ALA A 178 -9.08 40.26 -8.47
CA ALA A 178 -10.54 40.31 -8.54
C ALA A 178 -11.23 40.39 -7.18
N GLY A 179 -10.51 40.05 -6.10
CA GLY A 179 -11.02 39.89 -4.74
C GLY A 179 -11.75 38.56 -4.55
N ALA A 180 -11.60 37.93 -3.38
CA ALA A 180 -12.29 36.66 -3.07
C ALA A 180 -13.82 36.76 -3.28
N GLY A 181 -14.44 35.72 -3.83
CA GLY A 181 -15.88 35.70 -4.07
C GLY A 181 -16.35 34.54 -4.94
N THR A 182 -17.65 34.27 -4.92
CA THR A 182 -18.27 33.10 -5.59
C THR A 182 -18.94 33.40 -6.92
N THR A 183 -18.79 34.63 -7.44
CA THR A 183 -19.48 35.10 -8.66
C THR A 183 -18.63 34.97 -9.93
N TYR A 184 -17.49 34.28 -9.85
CA TYR A 184 -16.57 34.01 -10.96
C TYR A 184 -15.77 32.74 -10.65
N ALA A 185 -15.23 32.07 -11.67
CA ALA A 185 -14.76 30.69 -11.54
C ALA A 185 -13.54 30.55 -10.61
N ALA A 186 -12.51 31.39 -10.76
CA ALA A 186 -11.32 31.32 -9.91
C ALA A 186 -11.63 31.54 -8.42
N GLY A 187 -12.46 32.55 -8.11
CA GLY A 187 -12.85 32.82 -6.74
C GLY A 187 -13.78 31.76 -6.15
N LEU A 188 -14.67 31.19 -6.98
CA LEU A 188 -15.52 30.08 -6.54
C LEU A 188 -14.67 28.87 -6.14
N CYS A 189 -13.72 28.48 -6.99
CA CYS A 189 -12.80 27.37 -6.69
C CYS A 189 -11.99 27.65 -5.43
N ASP A 190 -11.41 28.84 -5.28
CA ASP A 190 -10.54 29.22 -4.15
C ASP A 190 -11.24 29.14 -2.79
N VAL A 191 -12.55 29.41 -2.73
CA VAL A 191 -13.34 29.32 -1.49
C VAL A 191 -14.18 28.05 -1.38
N TYR A 192 -14.09 27.16 -2.37
CA TYR A 192 -14.90 25.95 -2.42
C TYR A 192 -14.44 24.95 -1.36
N THR A 193 -15.42 24.33 -0.69
CA THR A 193 -15.20 23.17 0.18
C THR A 193 -16.20 22.11 -0.23
N ASN A 194 -15.71 20.92 -0.62
CA ASN A 194 -16.59 19.86 -1.09
C ASN A 194 -17.38 19.24 0.07
N VAL A 195 -18.54 18.68 -0.24
CA VAL A 195 -19.26 17.77 0.67
C VAL A 195 -18.53 16.44 0.71
N ASP A 196 -18.60 15.73 1.85
CA ASP A 196 -18.07 14.36 1.92
C ASP A 196 -18.96 13.40 1.11
N TYR A 197 -18.42 12.93 -0.01
CA TYR A 197 -19.05 11.92 -0.86
C TYR A 197 -18.53 10.49 -0.57
N GLY A 198 -17.85 10.29 0.57
CA GLY A 198 -17.13 9.05 0.89
C GLY A 198 -15.64 9.12 0.56
N THR A 199 -15.16 10.29 0.15
CA THR A 199 -13.76 10.57 -0.23
C THR A 199 -13.12 11.64 0.65
N GLY A 200 -13.82 12.14 1.68
CA GLY A 200 -13.34 13.17 2.61
C GLY A 200 -13.72 14.61 2.21
N VAL A 201 -13.38 15.57 3.07
CA VAL A 201 -13.69 17.00 2.92
C VAL A 201 -12.40 17.80 2.75
N TYR A 202 -12.33 18.59 1.69
CA TYR A 202 -11.17 19.35 1.25
C TYR A 202 -11.57 20.76 0.84
N SER A 203 -10.67 21.72 1.04
CA SER A 203 -10.91 23.15 0.85
C SER A 203 -9.77 23.86 0.12
N ASP A 204 -8.90 23.11 -0.54
CA ASP A 204 -7.71 23.54 -1.26
C ASP A 204 -7.91 23.46 -2.79
N TRP A 205 -9.14 23.69 -3.23
CA TRP A 205 -9.53 23.64 -4.64
C TRP A 205 -9.09 24.91 -5.40
N TYR A 206 -8.80 24.75 -6.69
CA TYR A 206 -8.41 25.86 -7.56
C TYR A 206 -8.93 25.68 -8.98
N LEU A 207 -8.94 26.77 -9.76
CA LEU A 207 -9.29 26.73 -11.17
C LEU A 207 -8.11 26.16 -11.98
N PRO A 208 -8.30 25.09 -12.76
CA PRO A 208 -7.19 24.45 -13.47
C PRO A 208 -6.57 25.39 -14.50
N SER A 209 -5.25 25.28 -14.65
CA SER A 209 -4.53 25.83 -15.79
C SER A 209 -4.92 25.12 -17.09
N ARG A 210 -4.49 25.68 -18.22
CA ARG A 210 -4.76 25.10 -19.54
C ARG A 210 -4.23 23.67 -19.69
N GLY A 211 -3.03 23.38 -19.18
CA GLY A 211 -2.44 22.04 -19.25
C GLY A 211 -3.17 21.04 -18.37
N GLU A 212 -3.51 21.42 -17.13
CA GLU A 212 -4.27 20.56 -16.21
C GLU A 212 -5.67 20.25 -16.77
N LEU A 213 -6.33 21.23 -17.40
CA LEU A 213 -7.61 21.02 -18.08
C LEU A 213 -7.47 20.05 -19.27
N ASN A 214 -6.38 20.16 -20.03
CA ASN A 214 -6.09 19.24 -21.11
C ASN A 214 -5.81 17.81 -20.60
N ASP A 215 -5.14 17.66 -19.46
CA ASP A 215 -4.92 16.37 -18.83
C ASP A 215 -6.22 15.73 -18.32
N LEU A 216 -7.11 16.54 -17.73
CA LEU A 216 -8.46 16.11 -17.38
C LEU A 216 -9.22 15.65 -18.63
N TRP A 217 -9.20 16.44 -19.71
CA TRP A 217 -9.88 16.10 -20.97
C TRP A 217 -9.39 14.77 -21.55
N ASN A 218 -8.07 14.54 -21.56
CA ASN A 218 -7.49 13.30 -22.06
C ASN A 218 -7.90 12.08 -21.22
N ASN A 219 -8.20 12.27 -19.94
CA ASN A 219 -8.59 11.23 -19.00
C ASN A 219 -10.10 11.23 -18.66
N ILE A 220 -10.90 12.04 -19.35
CA ILE A 220 -12.31 12.29 -19.00
C ILE A 220 -13.14 11.01 -18.96
N LYS A 221 -12.82 10.02 -19.80
CA LYS A 221 -13.51 8.73 -19.81
C LYS A 221 -13.33 7.94 -18.52
N ALA A 222 -12.15 7.99 -17.91
CA ALA A 222 -11.87 7.32 -16.66
C ALA A 222 -12.58 8.02 -15.50
N VAL A 223 -12.53 9.36 -15.50
CA VAL A 223 -13.27 10.19 -14.53
C VAL A 223 -14.76 9.92 -14.61
N GLN A 224 -15.33 9.95 -15.82
CA GLN A 224 -16.75 9.72 -16.05
C GLN A 224 -17.17 8.33 -15.61
N LYS A 225 -16.35 7.31 -15.88
CA LYS A 225 -16.62 5.95 -15.42
C LYS A 225 -16.63 5.86 -13.90
N ALA A 226 -15.70 6.54 -13.22
CA ALA A 226 -15.65 6.57 -11.76
C ALA A 226 -16.94 7.16 -11.19
N LEU A 227 -17.36 8.34 -11.68
CA LEU A 227 -18.60 9.00 -11.29
C LEU A 227 -19.84 8.16 -11.60
N ASP A 228 -19.91 7.55 -12.79
CA ASP A 228 -21.04 6.67 -13.17
C ASP A 228 -21.16 5.42 -12.26
N SER A 229 -20.08 5.03 -11.57
CA SER A 229 -19.97 3.80 -10.79
C SER A 229 -19.90 3.99 -9.28
N ASP A 230 -19.88 5.23 -8.79
CA ASP A 230 -19.69 5.54 -7.37
C ASP A 230 -20.92 5.20 -6.50
N GLY A 231 -22.08 5.03 -7.11
CA GLY A 231 -23.34 4.74 -6.43
C GLY A 231 -23.91 5.91 -5.64
N ASN A 232 -23.38 7.12 -5.80
CA ASN A 232 -23.79 8.31 -5.08
C ASN A 232 -24.63 9.24 -5.97
N PRO A 233 -25.94 9.40 -5.72
CA PRO A 233 -26.79 10.24 -6.57
C PRO A 233 -26.50 11.74 -6.46
N ALA A 234 -25.65 12.17 -5.52
CA ALA A 234 -25.27 13.57 -5.33
C ALA A 234 -24.05 13.99 -6.16
N THR A 235 -23.37 13.05 -6.82
CA THR A 235 -22.25 13.32 -7.71
C THR A 235 -22.79 13.52 -9.13
N THR A 236 -22.11 14.33 -9.93
CA THR A 236 -22.60 14.71 -11.26
C THR A 236 -21.56 14.33 -12.30
N ALA A 237 -21.95 13.41 -13.18
CA ALA A 237 -21.28 13.13 -14.44
C ALA A 237 -20.93 14.43 -15.18
N ILE A 238 -19.68 14.60 -15.61
CA ILE A 238 -19.29 15.72 -16.46
C ILE A 238 -19.99 15.50 -17.81
N GLU A 239 -20.77 16.48 -18.28
CA GLU A 239 -21.67 16.32 -19.43
C GLU A 239 -20.94 15.78 -20.68
N LYS A 240 -21.60 14.82 -21.35
CA LYS A 240 -21.10 14.13 -22.55
C LYS A 240 -21.46 14.95 -23.78
N ASP A 241 -20.66 15.97 -24.11
CA ASP A 241 -20.74 16.63 -25.43
C ASP A 241 -20.01 15.82 -26.51
#